data_AF-A0A850MK39-F1
#
_entry.id   AF-A0A850MK39-F1
#
_cell.length_a   1.000
_cell.length_b   1.000
_cell.length_c   1.000
_cell.angle_alpha   90.00
_cell.angle_beta   90.00
_cell.angle_gamma   90.00
#
_symmetry.space_group_name_H-M   'P 1'
#
loop_
_entity.id
_entity.type
_entity.pdbx_description
1 polymer ?
#
loop_
_entity_poly.entity_id
_entity_poly.type
_entity_poly.pdbx_seq_one_letter_code
_entity_poly.pdbx_strand_id
1 'polypeptide(L)'
;MTEESPWTSFDVAINLILFVILIGFSIYILITKFAWIYLIIWVGALLLYMTCGRYVTCRHCDYLGKPCPSWCMGIIGAKLGFKRSEKKSFCEEGILNLVLFDISFLIIAMIIPIIVYVVQLVTIGLLIFDWVMLIIYIVLVITALVVHNVSGCRKCSIDCCPLSPKK
;
A
#
# COMPACT_ATOMS: atom_id res chain seq x y z
N MET A 1 24.24 11.32 7.67
CA MET A 1 24.21 11.75 6.26
C MET A 1 22.90 11.27 5.65
N THR A 2 22.11 12.16 5.04
CA THR A 2 20.86 11.79 4.35
C THR A 2 21.19 11.41 2.91
N GLU A 3 21.12 10.13 2.56
CA GLU A 3 21.28 9.67 1.18
C GLU A 3 20.30 10.38 0.24
N GLU A 4 20.75 10.74 -0.95
CA GLU A 4 19.85 11.19 -2.02
C GLU A 4 18.85 10.07 -2.35
N SER A 5 17.62 10.46 -2.72
CA SER A 5 16.59 9.49 -3.08
C SER A 5 17.05 8.68 -4.30
N PRO A 6 17.08 7.32 -4.23
CA PRO A 6 17.43 6.49 -5.38
C PRO A 6 16.31 6.45 -6.44
N TRP A 7 15.16 7.05 -6.14
CA TRP A 7 13.99 7.05 -7.00
C TRP A 7 13.89 8.33 -7.81
N THR A 8 13.55 8.16 -9.08
CA THR A 8 13.24 9.27 -9.97
C THR A 8 11.86 9.86 -9.63
N SER A 9 11.62 11.11 -10.01
CA SER A 9 10.29 11.73 -9.88
C SER A 9 9.21 10.93 -10.61
N PHE A 10 9.58 10.27 -11.72
CA PHE A 10 8.68 9.38 -12.46
C PHE A 10 8.28 8.15 -11.63
N ASP A 11 9.26 7.48 -10.98
CA ASP A 11 8.98 6.33 -10.10
C ASP A 11 7.99 6.70 -8.98
N VAL A 12 8.18 7.87 -8.38
CA VAL A 12 7.29 8.35 -7.30
C VAL A 12 5.90 8.68 -7.85
N ALA A 13 5.83 9.39 -8.97
CA ALA A 13 4.56 9.82 -9.57
C ALA A 13 3.70 8.64 -10.03
N ILE A 14 4.29 7.65 -10.72
CA ILE A 14 3.53 6.51 -11.24
C ILE A 14 2.93 5.66 -10.10
N ASN A 15 3.69 5.47 -9.01
CA ASN A 15 3.17 4.78 -7.82
C ASN A 15 2.00 5.54 -7.19
N LEU A 16 2.15 6.86 -7.02
CA LEU A 16 1.11 7.69 -6.41
C LEU A 16 -0.17 7.68 -7.25
N ILE A 17 -0.06 7.82 -8.57
CA ILE A 17 -1.19 7.80 -9.50
C ILE A 17 -1.91 6.44 -9.42
N LEU A 18 -1.18 5.33 -9.48
CA LEU A 18 -1.76 3.99 -9.39
C LEU A 18 -2.47 3.78 -8.05
N PHE A 19 -1.91 4.27 -6.95
CA PHE A 19 -2.53 4.18 -5.64
C PHE A 19 -3.83 5.00 -5.55
N VAL A 20 -3.84 6.22 -6.09
CA VAL A 20 -5.05 7.07 -6.15
C VAL A 20 -6.13 6.40 -7.00
N ILE A 21 -5.77 5.85 -8.16
CA ILE A 21 -6.71 5.10 -9.03
C ILE A 21 -7.27 3.90 -8.27
N LEU A 22 -6.42 3.11 -7.60
CA LEU A 22 -6.85 1.96 -6.81
C LEU A 22 -7.81 2.34 -5.67
N ILE A 23 -7.52 3.41 -4.94
CA ILE A 23 -8.41 3.93 -3.91
C ILE A 23 -9.76 4.34 -4.52
N GLY A 24 -9.74 5.15 -5.57
CA GLY A 24 -10.96 5.60 -6.24
C GLY A 24 -11.82 4.44 -6.73
N PHE A 25 -11.19 3.43 -7.34
CA PHE A 25 -11.88 2.24 -7.84
C PHE A 25 -12.44 1.37 -6.69
N SER A 26 -11.68 1.22 -5.60
CA SER A 26 -12.13 0.50 -4.40
C SER A 26 -13.37 1.17 -3.79
N ILE A 27 -13.33 2.50 -3.62
CA ILE A 27 -14.46 3.28 -3.10
C ILE A 27 -15.68 3.13 -4.03
N TYR A 28 -15.48 3.26 -5.34
CA TYR A 28 -16.55 3.10 -6.33
C TYR A 28 -17.24 1.74 -6.19
N ILE A 29 -16.47 0.64 -6.14
CA ILE A 29 -17.01 -0.71 -5.95
C ILE A 29 -17.80 -0.80 -4.65
N LEU A 30 -17.21 -0.36 -3.53
CA LEU A 30 -17.82 -0.51 -2.21
C LEU A 30 -19.12 0.29 -2.06
N ILE A 31 -19.19 1.50 -2.64
CA ILE A 31 -20.39 2.34 -2.64
C ILE A 31 -21.48 1.75 -3.55
N THR A 32 -21.14 1.42 -4.80
CA THR A 32 -22.12 0.92 -5.79
C THR A 32 -22.72 -0.43 -5.40
N LYS A 33 -21.99 -1.22 -4.60
CA LYS A 33 -22.45 -2.49 -4.06
C LYS A 33 -23.17 -2.39 -2.72
N PHE A 34 -23.44 -1.17 -2.24
CA PHE A 34 -24.07 -0.89 -0.94
C PHE A 34 -23.41 -1.63 0.23
N ALA A 35 -22.10 -1.87 0.11
CA ALA A 35 -21.32 -2.73 0.99
C ALA A 35 -20.76 -1.91 2.17
N TRP A 36 -21.63 -1.21 2.91
CA TRP A 36 -21.21 -0.22 3.92
C TRP A 36 -20.33 -0.79 5.03
N ILE A 37 -20.61 -2.01 5.50
CA ILE A 37 -19.77 -2.69 6.49
C ILE A 37 -18.36 -2.92 5.92
N TYR A 38 -18.25 -3.38 4.67
CA TYR A 38 -16.98 -3.57 3.99
C TYR A 38 -16.25 -2.25 3.74
N LEU A 39 -16.98 -1.17 3.47
CA LEU A 39 -16.40 0.17 3.37
C LEU A 39 -15.78 0.62 4.70
N ILE A 40 -16.44 0.38 5.84
CA ILE A 40 -15.90 0.69 7.16
C ILE A 40 -14.62 -0.12 7.43
N ILE A 41 -14.64 -1.42 7.15
CA ILE A 41 -13.46 -2.29 7.33
C ILE A 41 -12.32 -1.84 6.40
N TRP A 42 -12.65 -1.49 5.15
CA TRP A 42 -11.68 -1.02 4.16
C TRP A 42 -11.03 0.30 4.57
N VAL A 43 -11.83 1.29 5.01
CA VAL A 43 -11.31 2.56 5.54
C VAL A 43 -10.45 2.32 6.76
N GLY A 44 -10.89 1.47 7.70
CA GLY A 44 -10.12 1.10 8.89
C GLY A 44 -8.77 0.48 8.55
N ALA A 45 -8.74 -0.49 7.64
CA ALA A 45 -7.50 -1.12 7.17
C ALA A 45 -6.58 -0.11 6.48
N LEU A 46 -7.12 0.76 5.63
CA LEU A 46 -6.35 1.80 4.96
C LEU A 46 -5.76 2.80 5.95
N LEU A 47 -6.53 3.22 6.96
CA LEU A 47 -6.06 4.13 8.01
C LEU A 47 -4.96 3.48 8.85
N LEU A 48 -5.13 2.22 9.27
CA LEU A 48 -4.10 1.49 10.03
C LEU A 48 -2.82 1.29 9.22
N TYR A 49 -2.96 0.99 7.94
CA TYR A 49 -1.84 0.95 7.01
C TYR A 49 -1.14 2.32 6.91
N MET A 50 -1.89 3.39 6.63
CA MET A 50 -1.33 4.73 6.43
C MET A 50 -0.73 5.36 7.69
N THR A 51 -1.19 4.95 8.88
CA THR A 51 -0.72 5.48 10.16
C THR A 51 0.22 4.51 10.84
N CYS A 52 -0.28 3.45 11.48
CA CYS A 52 0.50 2.52 12.29
C CYS A 52 1.52 1.74 11.46
N GLY A 53 1.11 1.14 10.34
CA GLY A 53 2.00 0.36 9.49
C GLY A 53 3.13 1.23 8.92
N ARG A 54 2.75 2.32 8.26
CA ARG A 54 3.72 3.26 7.68
C ARG A 54 4.52 4.04 8.70
N TYR A 55 4.04 4.25 9.92
CA TYR A 55 4.86 4.80 11.00
C TYR A 55 6.05 3.90 11.30
N VAL A 56 5.83 2.59 11.46
CA VAL A 56 6.90 1.63 11.74
C VAL A 56 7.88 1.59 10.56
N THR A 57 7.40 1.51 9.32
CA THR A 57 8.30 1.41 8.17
C THR A 57 9.06 2.72 7.92
N CYS A 58 8.38 3.87 7.94
CA CYS A 58 8.97 5.16 7.58
C CYS A 58 9.91 5.73 8.64
N ARG A 59 9.70 5.46 9.94
CA ARG A 59 10.60 5.99 10.98
C ARG A 59 12.00 5.39 10.93
N HIS A 60 12.13 4.15 10.45
CA HIS A 60 13.40 3.45 10.24
C HIS A 60 13.99 3.70 8.84
N CYS A 61 13.32 4.52 8.03
CA CYS A 61 13.70 4.79 6.66
C CYS A 61 14.55 6.06 6.50
N ASP A 62 15.64 5.94 5.74
CA ASP A 62 16.56 7.04 5.41
C ASP A 62 15.97 8.07 4.44
N TYR A 63 14.76 7.81 3.95
CA TYR A 63 14.00 8.69 3.08
C TYR A 63 12.78 9.32 3.76
N LEU A 64 12.63 9.21 5.09
CA LEU A 64 11.64 10.01 5.84
C LEU A 64 11.85 11.52 5.56
N GLY A 65 10.76 12.21 5.22
CA GLY A 65 10.77 13.60 4.77
C GLY A 65 11.10 13.81 3.28
N LYS A 66 11.38 12.74 2.53
CA LYS A 66 11.68 12.79 1.09
C LYS A 66 10.61 12.08 0.25
N PRO A 67 10.48 12.42 -1.05
CA PRO A 67 9.65 11.66 -1.98
C PRO A 67 10.11 10.20 -2.03
N CYS A 68 9.16 9.27 -1.89
CA CYS A 68 9.43 7.84 -2.01
C CYS A 68 8.29 7.14 -2.75
N PRO A 69 8.56 6.03 -3.46
CA PRO A 69 7.57 5.29 -4.26
C PRO A 69 6.58 4.49 -3.42
N SER A 70 6.75 4.50 -2.10
CA SER A 70 5.68 4.15 -1.15
C SER A 70 4.66 5.28 -1.06
N TRP A 71 4.11 5.70 -2.19
CA TRP A 71 3.00 6.66 -2.29
C TRP A 71 3.23 7.96 -1.51
N CYS A 72 4.46 8.49 -1.56
CA CYS A 72 4.88 9.69 -0.83
C CYS A 72 4.76 9.59 0.70
N MET A 73 4.69 8.38 1.27
CA MET A 73 4.55 8.18 2.72
C MET A 73 5.74 8.71 3.52
N GLY A 74 6.93 8.87 2.91
CA GLY A 74 8.05 9.57 3.53
C GLY A 74 7.73 11.04 3.86
N ILE A 75 7.08 11.75 2.94
CA ILE A 75 6.66 13.16 3.14
C ILE A 75 5.47 13.22 4.11
N ILE A 76 4.47 12.34 3.91
CA ILE A 76 3.27 12.31 4.75
C ILE A 76 3.65 12.00 6.20
N GLY A 77 4.49 10.99 6.43
CA GLY A 77 4.95 10.63 7.76
C GLY A 77 5.71 11.77 8.46
N ALA A 78 6.55 12.51 7.73
CA ALA A 78 7.22 13.69 8.28
C ALA A 78 6.21 14.78 8.68
N LYS A 79 5.18 15.02 7.85
CA LYS A 79 4.09 15.96 8.18
C LYS A 79 3.24 15.50 9.38
N LEU A 80 3.07 14.19 9.54
CA LEU A 80 2.40 13.60 10.71
C LEU A 80 3.29 13.59 11.97
N GLY A 81 4.51 14.13 11.91
CA GLY A 81 5.40 14.26 13.06
C GLY A 81 6.15 12.97 13.41
N PHE A 82 6.31 12.04 12.47
CA PHE A 82 7.05 10.80 12.70
C PHE A 82 8.52 11.13 13.02
N LYS A 83 8.99 10.66 14.18
CA LYS A 83 10.39 10.83 14.58
C LYS A 83 11.24 9.72 13.99
N ARG A 84 12.32 10.10 13.30
CA ARG A 84 13.30 9.15 12.76
C ARG A 84 13.93 8.33 13.90
N SER A 85 14.06 7.03 13.69
CA SER A 85 14.78 6.12 14.58
C SER A 85 16.28 6.16 14.30
N GLU A 86 17.10 5.91 15.33
CA GLU A 86 18.55 5.73 15.18
C GLU A 86 18.90 4.38 14.53
N LYS A 87 17.99 3.40 14.63
CA LYS A 87 18.12 2.07 14.04
C LYS A 87 17.61 2.08 12.60
N LYS A 88 18.45 1.76 11.63
CA LYS A 88 18.18 1.86 10.19
C LYS A 88 18.12 0.50 9.48
N SER A 89 17.54 -0.50 10.12
CA SER A 89 17.39 -1.85 9.58
C SER A 89 16.05 -2.44 9.98
N PHE A 90 15.45 -3.23 9.09
CA PHE A 90 14.23 -3.99 9.38
C PHE A 90 14.53 -5.37 9.99
N CYS A 91 15.80 -5.75 10.15
CA CYS A 91 16.20 -7.08 10.61
C CYS A 91 15.95 -7.33 12.12
N GLU A 92 15.47 -6.33 12.87
CA GLU A 92 15.15 -6.54 14.29
C GLU A 92 13.90 -7.41 14.39
N GLU A 93 13.97 -8.50 15.17
CA GLU A 93 12.95 -9.57 15.24
C GLU A 93 11.53 -9.05 15.56
N GLY A 94 11.41 -7.93 16.29
CA GLY A 94 10.13 -7.24 16.52
C GLY A 94 9.69 -6.30 15.40
N ILE A 95 10.63 -5.67 14.69
CA ILE A 95 10.34 -4.74 13.58
C ILE A 95 9.86 -5.52 12.36
N LEU A 96 10.48 -6.65 12.03
CA LEU A 96 10.09 -7.46 10.87
C LEU A 96 8.62 -7.88 10.95
N ASN A 97 8.17 -8.33 12.13
CA ASN A 97 6.77 -8.69 12.38
C ASN A 97 5.83 -7.49 12.19
N LEU A 98 6.25 -6.29 12.59
CA LEU A 98 5.47 -5.07 12.38
C LEU A 98 5.45 -4.61 10.92
N VAL A 99 6.51 -4.84 10.14
CA VAL A 99 6.49 -4.56 8.70
C VAL A 99 5.63 -5.59 7.95
N LEU A 100 5.65 -6.86 8.36
CA LEU A 100 4.70 -7.85 7.86
C LEU A 100 3.25 -7.46 8.20
N PHE A 101 3.03 -6.87 9.38
CA PHE A 101 1.75 -6.30 9.77
C PHE A 101 1.35 -5.10 8.88
N ASP A 102 2.27 -4.19 8.55
CA ASP A 102 2.07 -3.10 7.57
C ASP A 102 1.61 -3.64 6.20
N ILE A 103 2.33 -4.62 5.67
CA ILE A 103 2.00 -5.28 4.40
C ILE A 103 0.63 -5.98 4.48
N SER A 104 0.30 -6.60 5.61
CA SER A 104 -0.96 -7.31 5.77
C SER A 104 -2.18 -6.38 5.66
N PHE A 105 -2.13 -5.17 6.23
CA PHE A 105 -3.24 -4.21 6.11
C PHE A 105 -3.40 -3.67 4.70
N LEU A 106 -2.29 -3.50 3.98
CA LEU A 106 -2.35 -3.14 2.57
C LEU A 106 -3.03 -4.24 1.75
N ILE A 107 -2.65 -5.51 1.97
CA ILE A 107 -3.27 -6.65 1.30
C ILE A 107 -4.76 -6.72 1.64
N ILE A 108 -5.14 -6.52 2.91
CA ILE A 108 -6.54 -6.47 3.34
C ILE A 108 -7.29 -5.36 2.60
N ALA A 109 -6.72 -4.15 2.51
CA ALA A 109 -7.34 -3.03 1.79
C ALA A 109 -7.52 -3.33 0.29
N MET A 110 -6.60 -4.09 -0.32
CA MET A 110 -6.68 -4.50 -1.73
C MET A 110 -7.65 -5.67 -1.96
N ILE A 111 -7.81 -6.59 -1.00
CA ILE A 111 -8.65 -7.78 -1.21
C ILE A 111 -10.13 -7.53 -0.88
N ILE A 112 -10.45 -6.55 -0.04
CA ILE A 112 -11.85 -6.29 0.37
C ILE A 112 -12.79 -6.05 -0.83
N PRO A 113 -12.46 -5.24 -1.85
CA PRO A 113 -13.33 -5.10 -3.02
C PRO A 113 -13.56 -6.41 -3.77
N ILE A 114 -12.56 -7.30 -3.80
CA ILE A 114 -12.68 -8.66 -4.38
C ILE A 114 -13.63 -9.51 -3.53
N ILE A 115 -13.50 -9.46 -2.19
CA ILE A 115 -14.39 -10.18 -1.26
C ILE A 115 -15.85 -9.75 -1.48
N VAL A 116 -16.12 -8.47 -1.68
CA VAL A 116 -17.48 -7.99 -1.95
C VAL A 116 -18.06 -8.63 -3.21
N TYR A 117 -17.29 -8.74 -4.29
CA TYR A 117 -17.73 -9.45 -5.49
C TYR A 117 -17.95 -10.95 -5.26
N VAL A 118 -17.09 -11.61 -4.47
CA VAL A 118 -17.27 -13.02 -4.11
C VAL A 118 -18.57 -13.22 -3.32
N VAL A 119 -18.84 -12.35 -2.34
CA VAL A 119 -20.08 -12.39 -1.55
C VAL A 119 -21.30 -12.14 -2.44
N GLN A 120 -21.23 -11.19 -3.38
CA GLN A 120 -22.33 -10.95 -4.31
C GLN A 120 -22.57 -12.12 -5.27
N LEU A 121 -21.49 -12.75 -5.77
CA LEU A 121 -21.58 -13.92 -6.62
C LEU A 121 -22.36 -15.06 -5.96
N VAL A 122 -22.15 -15.31 -4.66
CA VAL A 122 -22.82 -16.40 -3.93
C VAL A 122 -24.22 -16.05 -3.42
N THR A 123 -24.56 -14.75 -3.31
CA THR A 123 -25.84 -14.31 -2.73
C THR A 123 -26.87 -13.94 -3.79
N ILE A 124 -26.52 -13.11 -4.76
CA ILE A 124 -27.45 -12.51 -5.74
C ILE A 124 -27.00 -12.81 -7.18
N GLY A 125 -25.74 -13.23 -7.38
CA GLY A 125 -25.11 -13.38 -8.68
C GLY A 125 -24.42 -12.09 -9.15
N LEU A 126 -23.62 -12.20 -10.22
CA LEU A 126 -22.90 -11.06 -10.81
C LEU A 126 -23.42 -10.77 -12.21
N LEU A 127 -23.64 -9.49 -12.50
CA LEU A 127 -23.95 -9.02 -13.85
C LEU A 127 -22.67 -8.97 -14.70
N ILE A 128 -22.80 -8.90 -16.04
CA ILE A 128 -21.64 -8.79 -16.95
C ILE A 128 -20.76 -7.58 -16.59
N PHE A 129 -21.39 -6.45 -16.25
CA PHE A 129 -20.68 -5.24 -15.81
C PHE A 129 -19.82 -5.49 -14.57
N ASP A 130 -20.27 -6.35 -13.65
CA ASP A 130 -19.53 -6.67 -12.43
C ASP A 130 -18.27 -7.47 -12.71
N TRP A 131 -18.34 -8.41 -13.65
CA TRP A 131 -17.18 -9.16 -14.11
C TRP A 131 -16.14 -8.24 -14.75
N VAL A 132 -16.59 -7.28 -15.59
CA VAL A 132 -15.69 -6.30 -16.21
C VAL A 132 -15.00 -5.46 -15.13
N MET A 133 -15.74 -4.94 -14.16
CA MET A 133 -15.19 -4.14 -13.07
C MET A 133 -14.23 -4.93 -12.18
N LEU A 134 -14.55 -6.18 -11.86
CA LEU A 134 -13.68 -7.07 -11.10
C LEU A 134 -12.36 -7.34 -11.85
N ILE A 135 -12.42 -7.64 -13.15
CA ILE A 135 -11.22 -7.87 -13.98
C ILE A 135 -10.35 -6.61 -14.01
N ILE A 136 -10.94 -5.44 -14.26
CA ILE A 136 -10.20 -4.16 -14.26
C ILE A 136 -9.53 -3.94 -12.91
N TYR A 137 -10.25 -4.18 -11.81
CA TYR A 137 -9.71 -4.03 -10.47
C TYR A 137 -8.51 -4.97 -10.21
N ILE A 138 -8.64 -6.25 -10.56
CA ILE A 138 -7.55 -7.23 -10.40
C ILE A 138 -6.32 -6.82 -11.22
N VAL A 139 -6.52 -6.39 -12.47
CA VAL A 139 -5.43 -5.89 -13.33
C VAL A 139 -4.75 -4.67 -12.71
N LEU A 140 -5.54 -3.73 -12.15
CA LEU A 140 -5.00 -2.55 -11.47
C LEU A 140 -4.18 -2.93 -10.22
N VAL A 141 -4.67 -3.87 -9.40
CA VAL A 141 -3.93 -4.34 -8.21
C VAL A 141 -2.60 -4.98 -8.62
N ILE A 142 -2.62 -5.90 -9.59
CA ILE A 142 -1.41 -6.55 -10.09
C ILE A 142 -0.43 -5.51 -10.64
N THR A 143 -0.91 -4.58 -11.46
CA THR A 143 -0.09 -3.51 -12.05
C THR A 143 0.55 -2.64 -10.96
N ALA A 144 -0.22 -2.23 -9.96
CA ALA A 144 0.29 -1.43 -8.85
C ALA A 144 1.36 -2.18 -8.05
N LEU A 145 1.15 -3.47 -7.75
CA LEU A 145 2.13 -4.29 -7.03
C LEU A 145 3.41 -4.49 -7.84
N VAL A 146 3.30 -4.76 -9.14
CA VAL A 146 4.45 -4.93 -10.04
C VAL A 146 5.25 -3.63 -10.14
N VAL A 147 4.57 -2.51 -10.40
CA VAL A 147 5.22 -1.19 -10.46
C VAL A 147 5.89 -0.88 -9.13
N HIS A 148 5.20 -1.08 -8.00
CA HIS A 148 5.75 -0.81 -6.67
C HIS A 148 6.98 -1.66 -6.34
N ASN A 149 6.99 -2.92 -6.75
CA ASN A 149 8.15 -3.80 -6.59
C ASN A 149 9.35 -3.33 -7.42
N VAL A 150 9.14 -3.06 -8.71
CA VAL A 150 10.21 -2.70 -9.67
C VAL A 150 10.78 -1.31 -9.38
N SER A 151 9.90 -0.33 -9.21
CA SER A 151 10.29 1.07 -9.02
C SER A 151 10.59 1.43 -7.57
N GLY A 152 10.07 0.67 -6.60
CA GLY A 152 10.28 0.93 -5.19
C GLY A 152 11.26 -0.01 -4.54
N CYS A 153 10.80 -1.22 -4.25
CA CYS A 153 11.43 -2.10 -3.29
C CYS A 153 12.83 -2.56 -3.71
N ARG A 154 13.03 -2.83 -5.00
CA ARG A 154 14.35 -3.21 -5.56
C ARG A 154 15.43 -2.13 -5.45
N LYS A 155 15.03 -0.85 -5.36
CA LYS A 155 15.93 0.29 -5.27
C LYS A 155 16.18 0.72 -3.81
N CYS A 156 15.52 0.08 -2.84
CA CYS A 156 15.67 0.40 -1.43
C CYS A 156 17.00 -0.12 -0.89
N SER A 157 17.82 0.76 -0.29
CA SER A 157 19.12 0.41 0.31
C SER A 157 19.02 -0.19 1.72
N ILE A 158 17.83 -0.22 2.32
CA ILE A 158 17.63 -0.66 3.72
C ILE A 158 17.62 -2.20 3.82
N ASP A 159 18.44 -2.72 4.73
CA ASP A 159 18.55 -4.16 5.00
C ASP A 159 17.26 -4.78 5.54
N CYS A 160 17.03 -6.05 5.19
CA CYS A 160 15.83 -6.83 5.50
C CYS A 160 14.51 -6.16 5.08
N CYS A 161 14.51 -5.29 4.07
CA CYS A 161 13.26 -4.82 3.49
C CYS A 161 12.49 -6.02 2.92
N PRO A 162 11.27 -6.35 3.43
CA PRO A 162 10.56 -7.58 3.09
C PRO A 162 10.14 -7.68 1.62
N LEU A 163 10.24 -6.57 0.88
CA LEU A 163 9.92 -6.50 -0.54
C LEU A 163 11.17 -6.31 -1.42
N SER A 164 12.36 -6.14 -0.85
CA SER A 164 13.61 -6.03 -1.60
C SER A 164 14.17 -7.43 -1.86
N PRO A 165 14.78 -7.71 -3.03
CA PRO A 165 15.52 -8.95 -3.23
C PRO A 165 16.59 -9.04 -2.14
N LYS A 166 16.61 -10.17 -1.43
CA LYS A 166 17.59 -10.44 -0.36
C LYS A 166 18.99 -10.11 -0.87
N LYS A 167 19.63 -9.11 -0.26
CA LYS A 167 21.08 -8.95 -0.29
C LYS A 167 21.68 -9.86 0.75
#